data_AF-A0A1N7MA45-F1
#
_entry.id   AF-A0A1N7MA45-F1
#
_cell.length_a   1.000
_cell.length_b   1.000
_cell.length_c   1.000
_cell.angle_alpha   90.00
_cell.angle_beta   90.00
_cell.angle_gamma   90.00
#
_symmetry.space_group_name_H-M   'P 1'
#
loop_
_entity.id
_entity.type
_entity.pdbx_description
1 polymer ?
#
loop_
_entity_poly.entity_id
_entity_poly.type
_entity_poly.pdbx_seq_one_letter_code
_entity_poly.pdbx_strand_id
1 'polypeptide(L)'
;MAYWLFKSEPDKWSWDQQVARGDIGEQWDGVRNYLARNNMRAMKLGDLGFFYHSNQGKEIVGIVEVCAEAHPDSTTDDPRWECVDIRAVLPLARPVTLAAVKAEPRLAEMALVTSMRLSVQPVRPEEWKIVCEMGGVDP
;
A
#
# COMPACT_ATOMS: atom_id res chain seq x y z
N MET A 1 -8.33 -3.09 -13.26
CA MET A 1 -7.27 -3.15 -12.23
C MET A 1 -7.16 -1.78 -11.61
N ALA A 2 -7.33 -1.70 -10.30
CA ALA A 2 -7.12 -0.49 -9.51
C ALA A 2 -5.73 -0.52 -8.86
N TYR A 3 -5.25 0.66 -8.46
CA TYR A 3 -3.97 0.81 -7.78
C TYR A 3 -4.15 1.44 -6.41
N TRP A 4 -3.33 0.99 -5.47
CA TRP A 4 -3.45 1.33 -4.05
C TRP A 4 -2.10 1.68 -3.44
N LEU A 5 -2.11 2.20 -2.22
CA LEU A 5 -0.92 2.36 -1.39
C LEU A 5 -1.22 1.95 0.04
N PHE A 6 -0.35 1.12 0.60
CA PHE A 6 -0.42 0.56 1.95
C PHE A 6 0.72 1.10 2.80
N LYS A 7 0.40 1.85 3.85
CA LYS A 7 1.39 2.36 4.80
C LYS A 7 1.64 1.34 5.90
N SER A 8 2.90 0.99 6.11
CA SER A 8 3.35 0.13 7.21
C SER A 8 4.51 0.78 7.97
N GLU A 9 4.62 0.58 9.26
CA GLU A 9 5.81 0.97 10.02
C GLU A 9 6.82 -0.19 9.96
N PRO A 10 8.05 0.01 9.46
CA PRO A 10 8.99 -1.10 9.24
C PRO A 10 9.41 -1.81 10.52
N ASP A 11 9.30 -1.17 11.68
CA ASP A 11 9.56 -1.80 12.99
C ASP A 11 8.50 -2.84 13.38
N LYS A 12 7.28 -2.72 12.83
CA LYS A 12 6.17 -3.64 13.10
C LYS A 12 6.00 -4.64 11.97
N TRP A 13 5.99 -4.15 10.74
CA TRP A 13 5.84 -4.95 9.54
C TRP A 13 6.65 -4.36 8.38
N SER A 14 7.84 -4.92 8.17
CA SER A 14 8.78 -4.49 7.15
C SER A 14 8.49 -5.11 5.77
N TRP A 15 9.15 -4.57 4.75
CA TRP A 15 9.08 -5.14 3.40
C TRP A 15 9.70 -6.54 3.35
N ASP A 16 10.80 -6.76 4.06
CA ASP A 16 11.45 -8.08 4.11
C ASP A 16 10.55 -9.14 4.77
N GLN A 17 9.78 -8.75 5.79
CA GLN A 17 8.77 -9.62 6.39
C GLN A 17 7.65 -9.94 5.38
N GLN A 18 7.17 -8.94 4.65
CA GLN A 18 6.17 -9.13 3.60
C GLN A 18 6.65 -10.07 2.48
N VAL A 19 7.92 -9.94 2.06
CA VAL A 19 8.54 -10.85 1.09
C VAL A 19 8.69 -12.26 1.66
N ALA A 20 9.08 -12.39 2.92
CA ALA A 20 9.23 -13.69 3.58
C ALA A 20 7.92 -14.48 3.72
N ARG A 21 6.76 -13.81 3.70
CA ARG A 21 5.45 -14.47 3.63
C ARG A 21 5.20 -15.18 2.29
N GLY A 22 5.85 -14.75 1.22
CA GLY A 22 5.71 -15.33 -0.11
C GLY A 22 4.25 -15.36 -0.58
N ASP A 23 3.89 -16.43 -1.29
CA ASP A 23 2.57 -16.60 -1.92
C ASP A 23 1.39 -16.68 -0.94
N ILE A 24 1.68 -16.96 0.34
CA ILE A 24 0.67 -17.00 1.41
C ILE A 24 0.09 -15.60 1.65
N GLY A 25 0.91 -14.56 1.51
CA GLY A 25 0.53 -13.19 1.84
C GLY A 25 0.38 -12.93 3.33
N GLU A 26 -0.12 -11.74 3.65
CA GLU A 26 -0.37 -11.25 5.00
C GLU A 26 -1.70 -10.52 5.07
N GLN A 27 -2.41 -10.70 6.17
CA GLN A 27 -3.62 -9.96 6.46
C GLN A 27 -3.29 -8.50 6.74
N TRP A 28 -3.95 -7.57 6.05
CA TRP A 28 -3.76 -6.14 6.27
C TRP A 28 -4.60 -5.60 7.44
N ASP A 29 -4.40 -6.19 8.61
CA ASP A 29 -5.18 -5.96 9.82
C ASP A 29 -4.99 -4.57 10.46
N GLY A 30 -5.68 -4.32 11.57
CA GLY A 30 -5.42 -3.18 12.45
C GLY A 30 -5.90 -1.83 11.91
N VAL A 31 -6.49 -1.79 10.71
CA VAL A 31 -7.06 -0.58 10.12
C VAL A 31 -8.31 -0.17 10.89
N ARG A 32 -8.25 0.99 11.56
CA ARG A 32 -9.38 1.59 12.31
C ARG A 32 -9.81 2.94 11.76
N ASN A 33 -9.67 3.12 10.44
CA ASN A 33 -10.12 4.30 9.71
C ASN A 33 -11.19 3.88 8.69
N TYR A 34 -12.37 4.51 8.74
CA TYR A 34 -13.50 4.14 7.87
C TYR A 34 -13.20 4.30 6.37
N LEU A 35 -12.47 5.34 5.97
CA LEU A 35 -12.12 5.56 4.57
C LEU A 35 -11.09 4.52 4.11
N ALA A 36 -10.07 4.23 4.92
CA ALA A 36 -9.09 3.18 4.61
C ALA A 36 -9.76 1.80 4.48
N ARG A 37 -10.68 1.46 5.39
CA ARG A 37 -11.50 0.25 5.29
C ARG A 37 -12.32 0.23 4.01
N ASN A 38 -12.98 1.34 3.66
CA ASN A 38 -13.78 1.42 2.44
C ASN A 38 -12.93 1.28 1.17
N ASN A 39 -11.69 1.77 1.18
CA ASN A 39 -10.73 1.52 0.10
C ASN A 39 -10.44 0.02 -0.03
N MET A 40 -10.19 -0.68 1.08
CA MET A 40 -9.98 -2.14 1.05
C MET A 40 -11.21 -2.90 0.57
N ARG A 41 -12.43 -2.48 0.93
CA ARG A 41 -13.68 -3.08 0.41
C ARG A 41 -13.84 -2.94 -1.10
N ALA A 42 -13.22 -1.93 -1.71
CA ALA A 42 -13.30 -1.69 -3.15
C ALA A 42 -12.24 -2.50 -3.93
N MET A 43 -11.27 -3.10 -3.26
CA MET A 43 -10.21 -3.90 -3.89
C MET A 43 -10.74 -5.20 -4.47
N LYS A 44 -10.08 -5.66 -5.53
CA LYS A 44 -10.30 -6.96 -6.17
C LYS A 44 -9.02 -7.77 -6.23
N LEU A 45 -9.18 -9.10 -6.36
CA LEU A 45 -8.04 -9.99 -6.53
C LEU A 45 -7.17 -9.54 -7.72
N GLY A 46 -5.85 -9.47 -7.49
CA GLY A 46 -4.87 -9.01 -8.47
C GLY A 46 -4.76 -7.49 -8.61
N ASP A 47 -5.56 -6.69 -7.89
CA ASP A 47 -5.28 -5.26 -7.79
C ASP A 47 -3.91 -5.04 -7.14
N LEU A 48 -3.17 -4.06 -7.66
CA LEU A 48 -1.79 -3.79 -7.25
C LEU A 48 -1.74 -2.63 -6.27
N GLY A 49 -0.69 -2.60 -5.45
CA GLY A 49 -0.44 -1.46 -4.59
C GLY A 49 1.02 -1.26 -4.22
N PHE A 50 1.34 -0.05 -3.78
CA PHE A 50 2.64 0.29 -3.25
C PHE A 50 2.74 -0.05 -1.77
N PHE A 51 3.83 -0.70 -1.38
CA PHE A 51 4.20 -0.88 0.02
C PHE A 51 5.06 0.32 0.45
N TYR A 52 4.52 1.13 1.36
CA TYR A 52 5.14 2.35 1.84
C TYR A 52 5.57 2.20 3.29
N HIS A 53 6.87 2.37 3.56
CA HIS A 53 7.38 2.52 4.92
C HIS A 53 7.03 3.90 5.47
N SER A 54 6.34 3.91 6.60
CA SER A 54 5.86 5.09 7.31
C SER A 54 6.58 5.25 8.64
N ASN A 55 6.54 6.47 9.18
CA ASN A 55 7.29 6.91 10.36
C ASN A 55 8.82 6.89 10.17
N GLN A 56 9.39 5.72 9.87
CA GLN A 56 10.80 5.48 9.50
C GLN A 56 10.92 5.14 8.02
N GLY A 57 12.05 5.48 7.39
CA GLY A 57 12.24 5.42 5.94
C GLY A 57 11.46 6.51 5.20
N LYS A 58 10.12 6.49 5.31
CA LYS A 58 9.20 7.38 4.58
C LYS A 58 9.39 7.23 3.07
N GLU A 59 9.25 6.01 2.58
CA GLU A 59 9.54 5.66 1.20
C GLU A 59 8.70 4.47 0.71
N ILE A 60 8.45 4.44 -0.59
CA ILE A 60 7.86 3.31 -1.28
C ILE A 60 8.99 2.35 -1.63
N VAL A 61 8.87 1.09 -1.23
CA VAL A 61 9.95 0.09 -1.33
C VAL A 61 9.62 -1.08 -2.23
N GLY A 62 8.34 -1.30 -2.53
CA GLY A 62 7.93 -2.44 -3.36
C GLY A 62 6.47 -2.37 -3.79
N ILE A 63 6.11 -3.34 -4.60
CA ILE A 63 4.76 -3.57 -5.12
C ILE A 63 4.20 -4.84 -4.50
N VAL A 64 2.94 -4.75 -4.07
CA VAL A 64 2.12 -5.84 -3.57
C VAL A 64 0.92 -6.06 -4.48
N GLU A 65 0.30 -7.22 -4.37
CA GLU A 65 -1.01 -7.49 -4.96
C GLU A 65 -1.99 -7.98 -3.90
N VAL A 66 -3.27 -7.73 -4.14
CA VAL A 66 -4.37 -8.24 -3.32
C VAL A 66 -4.59 -9.72 -3.63
N CYS A 67 -4.39 -10.58 -2.62
CA CYS A 67 -4.53 -12.04 -2.72
C CYS A 67 -5.76 -12.59 -1.97
N ALA A 68 -6.44 -11.77 -1.15
CA ALA A 68 -7.79 -12.04 -0.65
C ALA A 68 -8.62 -10.74 -0.66
N GLU A 69 -9.87 -10.79 -1.15
CA GLU A 69 -10.79 -9.64 -1.06
C GLU A 69 -11.19 -9.38 0.39
N ALA A 70 -11.84 -8.24 0.66
CA ALA A 70 -12.17 -7.82 2.02
C ALA A 70 -12.94 -8.89 2.82
N HIS A 71 -12.43 -9.20 4.00
CA HIS A 71 -13.00 -10.11 4.97
C HIS A 71 -12.84 -9.56 6.39
N PRO A 72 -13.54 -10.10 7.41
CA PRO A 72 -13.40 -9.65 8.79
C PRO A 72 -11.94 -9.62 9.26
N ASP A 73 -11.57 -8.55 9.95
CA ASP A 73 -10.25 -8.40 10.57
C ASP A 73 -10.12 -9.36 11.77
N SER A 74 -9.13 -10.25 11.74
CA SER A 74 -8.97 -11.30 12.75
C SER A 74 -8.51 -10.78 14.11
N THR A 75 -8.04 -9.54 14.18
CA THR A 75 -7.54 -8.89 15.40
C THR A 75 -8.66 -8.26 16.24
N THR A 76 -9.92 -8.37 15.81
CA THR A 76 -11.07 -7.80 16.54
C THR A 76 -12.35 -8.59 16.32
N ASP A 77 -13.19 -8.67 17.37
CA ASP A 77 -14.54 -9.25 17.27
C ASP A 77 -15.58 -8.27 16.69
N ASP A 78 -15.18 -7.03 16.39
CA ASP A 78 -16.08 -6.00 15.86
C ASP A 78 -16.27 -6.18 14.34
N PRO A 79 -17.46 -6.60 13.87
CA PRO A 79 -17.70 -6.94 12.46
C PRO A 79 -17.69 -5.72 11.54
N ARG A 80 -17.54 -4.49 12.08
CA ARG A 80 -17.39 -3.28 11.28
C ARG A 80 -16.02 -3.19 10.61
N TRP A 81 -15.03 -3.94 11.10
CA TRP A 81 -13.66 -3.90 10.59
C TRP A 81 -13.38 -5.10 9.70
N GLU A 82 -12.93 -4.77 8.50
CA GLU A 82 -12.57 -5.73 7.47
C GLU A 82 -11.25 -5.26 6.86
N CYS A 83 -10.49 -6.21 6.34
CA CYS A 83 -9.23 -6.02 5.64
C CYS A 83 -9.10 -7.02 4.49
N VAL A 84 -8.16 -6.75 3.60
CA VAL A 84 -7.73 -7.66 2.54
C VAL A 84 -6.48 -8.41 3.00
N ASP A 85 -6.10 -9.44 2.26
CA ASP A 85 -4.74 -9.98 2.32
C ASP A 85 -3.93 -9.48 1.12
N ILE A 86 -2.66 -9.19 1.36
CA ILE A 86 -1.71 -8.77 0.32
C ILE A 86 -0.46 -9.64 0.31
N ARG A 87 0.15 -9.80 -0.85
CA ARG A 87 1.46 -10.48 -1.00
C ARG A 87 2.42 -9.66 -1.84
N ALA A 88 3.72 -9.85 -1.59
CA ALA A 88 4.77 -9.16 -2.34
C ALA A 88 4.79 -9.64 -3.80
N VAL A 89 4.94 -8.70 -4.72
CA VAL A 89 5.14 -8.97 -6.15
C VAL A 89 6.60 -8.75 -6.50
N LEU A 90 7.10 -7.52 -6.32
CA LEU A 90 8.49 -7.17 -6.60
C LEU A 90 8.96 -5.96 -5.80
N PRO A 91 10.25 -5.86 -5.45
CA PRO A 91 10.82 -4.64 -4.89
C PRO A 91 10.99 -3.56 -5.96
N LEU A 92 10.91 -2.27 -5.56
CA LEU A 92 11.38 -1.20 -6.44
C LEU A 92 12.89 -1.30 -6.60
N ALA A 93 13.41 -1.09 -7.82
CA ALA A 93 14.85 -1.03 -8.05
C ALA A 93 15.51 0.14 -7.28
N ARG A 94 14.74 1.22 -7.09
CA ARG A 94 15.12 2.37 -6.27
C ARG A 94 13.93 2.76 -5.38
N PRO A 95 14.08 2.75 -4.04
CA PRO A 95 13.03 3.26 -3.17
C PRO A 95 12.65 4.70 -3.50
N VAL A 96 11.35 4.99 -3.52
CA VAL A 96 10.81 6.33 -3.84
C VAL A 96 10.40 7.03 -2.55
N THR A 97 11.24 7.96 -2.10
CA THR A 97 11.02 8.67 -0.83
C THR A 97 9.82 9.63 -0.89
N LEU A 98 9.17 9.88 0.24
CA LEU A 98 8.12 10.88 0.37
C LEU A 98 8.62 12.27 -0.05
N ALA A 99 9.89 12.59 0.20
CA ALA A 99 10.50 13.84 -0.26
C ALA A 99 10.54 13.92 -1.79
N ALA A 100 10.91 12.83 -2.46
CA ALA A 100 10.88 12.74 -3.92
C ALA A 100 9.45 12.84 -4.47
N VAL A 101 8.47 12.15 -3.86
CA VAL A 101 7.05 12.25 -4.24
C VAL A 101 6.55 13.70 -4.12
N LYS A 102 6.88 14.39 -3.02
CA LYS A 102 6.49 15.80 -2.82
C LYS A 102 7.17 16.77 -3.78
N ALA A 103 8.36 16.43 -4.27
CA ALA A 103 9.10 17.25 -5.22
C ALA A 103 8.64 17.06 -6.67
N GLU A 104 7.89 15.99 -6.96
CA GLU A 104 7.35 15.70 -8.29
C GLU A 104 5.99 16.39 -8.48
N PRO A 105 5.90 17.46 -9.31
CA PRO A 105 4.67 18.23 -9.46
C PRO A 105 3.49 17.41 -9.99
N ARG A 106 3.75 16.36 -10.77
CA ARG A 106 2.70 15.47 -11.29
C ARG A 106 2.02 14.64 -10.19
N LEU A 107 2.65 14.51 -9.02
CA LEU A 107 2.13 13.79 -7.85
C LEU A 107 1.58 14.72 -6.76
N ALA A 108 1.45 16.02 -7.02
CA ALA A 108 1.01 17.00 -6.01
C ALA A 108 -0.36 16.66 -5.38
N GLU A 109 -1.26 16.08 -6.17
CA GLU A 109 -2.61 15.68 -5.74
C GLU A 109 -2.70 14.24 -5.22
N MET A 110 -1.59 13.49 -5.24
CA MET A 110 -1.57 12.10 -4.80
C MET A 110 -1.97 12.02 -3.32
N ALA A 111 -2.78 11.02 -2.96
CA ALA A 111 -3.23 10.83 -1.58
C ALA A 111 -2.08 10.72 -0.57
N LEU A 112 -0.90 10.28 -1.00
CA LEU A 112 0.30 10.24 -0.16
C LEU A 112 0.77 11.65 0.28
N VAL A 113 0.55 12.65 -0.59
CA VAL A 113 0.89 14.06 -0.37
C VAL A 113 -0.23 14.81 0.32
N THR A 114 -1.48 14.53 -0.02
CA THR A 114 -2.64 15.31 0.46
C THR A 114 -3.28 14.73 1.73
N SER A 115 -3.15 13.42 1.98
CA SER A 115 -3.80 12.72 3.10
C SER A 115 -2.81 12.18 4.14
N MET A 116 -2.57 12.96 5.19
CA MET A 116 -1.59 12.64 6.24
C MET A 116 -1.94 11.41 7.09
N ARG A 117 -3.24 11.18 7.34
CA ARG A 117 -3.72 10.15 8.29
C ARG A 117 -4.36 8.92 7.64
N LEU A 118 -4.38 8.87 6.30
CA LEU A 118 -4.96 7.75 5.57
C LEU A 118 -3.88 6.69 5.31
N SER A 119 -4.06 5.48 5.86
CA SER A 119 -3.09 4.36 5.79
C SER A 119 -3.23 3.49 4.55
N VAL A 120 -4.45 3.34 4.03
CA VAL A 120 -4.74 2.67 2.76
C VAL A 120 -5.33 3.70 1.81
N GLN A 121 -4.66 3.95 0.70
CA GLN A 121 -4.95 5.09 -0.18
C GLN A 121 -5.23 4.63 -1.60
N PRO A 122 -6.15 5.29 -2.34
CA PRO A 122 -6.25 5.08 -3.77
C PRO A 122 -5.03 5.71 -4.47
N VAL A 123 -4.60 5.10 -5.57
CA VAL A 123 -3.56 5.62 -6.46
C VAL A 123 -4.15 5.67 -7.86
N ARG A 124 -4.07 6.82 -8.51
CA ARG A 124 -4.56 6.96 -9.88
C ARG A 124 -3.62 6.28 -10.87
N PRO A 125 -4.10 5.77 -12.02
CA PRO A 125 -3.25 5.11 -13.01
C PRO A 125 -2.05 5.95 -13.47
N GLU A 126 -2.23 7.27 -13.57
CA GLU A 126 -1.14 8.20 -13.89
C GLU A 126 -0.09 8.30 -12.77
N GLU A 127 -0.53 8.31 -11.50
CA GLU A 127 0.35 8.36 -10.33
C GLU A 127 1.15 7.06 -10.20
N TRP A 128 0.49 5.91 -10.44
CA TRP A 128 1.14 4.59 -10.49
C TRP A 128 2.32 4.58 -11.44
N LYS A 129 2.10 4.97 -12.70
CA LYS A 129 3.14 4.99 -13.74
C LYS A 129 4.32 5.88 -13.36
N ILE A 130 4.06 7.06 -12.82
CA ILE A 130 5.11 7.99 -12.42
C ILE A 130 5.95 7.40 -11.28
N VAL A 131 5.32 6.82 -10.25
CA VAL A 131 6.05 6.22 -9.14
C VAL A 131 6.84 4.99 -9.60
N CYS A 132 6.30 4.15 -10.48
CA CYS A 132 7.03 3.03 -11.09
C CYS A 132 8.27 3.51 -11.88
N GLU A 133 8.13 4.55 -12.71
CA GLU A 133 9.22 5.18 -13.45
C GLU A 133 10.32 5.70 -12.49
N MET A 134 9.92 6.44 -11.46
CA MET A 134 10.85 6.91 -10.41
C MET A 134 11.55 5.74 -9.73
N GLY A 135 10.79 4.68 -9.41
CA GLY A 135 11.23 3.45 -8.78
C GLY A 135 12.08 2.53 -9.65
N GLY A 136 12.19 2.82 -10.94
CA GLY A 136 12.95 2.02 -11.91
C GLY A 136 12.33 0.64 -12.19
N VAL A 137 10.99 0.56 -12.21
CA VAL A 137 10.26 -0.67 -12.55
C VAL A 137 9.25 -0.38 -13.67
N ASP A 138 8.94 -1.41 -14.46
CA ASP A 138 7.92 -1.32 -15.52
C ASP A 138 6.52 -1.46 -14.89
N PRO A 139 5.59 -0.51 -15.11
CA PRO A 139 4.26 -0.50 -14.48
C PRO A 139 3.27 -1.58 -14.95
#